data_AF-A0AAW2PEY5-F1
#
_entry.id   AF-A0AAW2PEY5-F1
#
_cell.length_a   1.000
_cell.length_b   1.000
_cell.length_c   1.000
_cell.angle_alpha   90.00
_cell.angle_beta   90.00
_cell.angle_gamma   90.00
#
_symmetry.space_group_name_H-M   'P 1'
#
loop_
_entity.id
_entity.type
_entity.pdbx_description
1 polymer ?
#
loop_
_entity_poly.entity_id
_entity_poly.type
_entity_poly.pdbx_seq_one_letter_code
_entity_poly.pdbx_strand_id
1 'polypeptide(L)'
;MDKHLRSPEKAPVDVETMDDHNADADCNGIDRISNLPNEVLCHILSFLPTKYAIATSILSTKWKNLFPLIPNLRLRLDDSLIIHPESAAETYLVSFMNFVDRLLNVTLHDVPSIYAFCLICQKFDDGREIAKWVQGALRLNVNRMDLRIRQLRNSNFLFDSLFGCNIVSLNLLLDFADDAPECRFSLPNLKMLSVQYMKFNAVNVLLEGCPVLNI
;
A
#
# COMPACT_ATOMS: atom_id res chain seq x y z
N MET A 1 -9.68 -69.21 46.39
CA MET A 1 -8.37 -69.57 46.99
C MET A 1 -7.53 -70.21 45.90
N ASP A 2 -6.34 -69.64 45.72
CA ASP A 2 -5.41 -69.66 44.58
C ASP A 2 -4.85 -71.00 44.07
N LYS A 3 -4.18 -70.85 42.90
CA LYS A 3 -2.94 -71.50 42.37
C LYS A 3 -3.17 -72.40 41.15
N HIS A 4 -2.36 -72.47 40.10
CA HIS A 4 -1.24 -71.69 39.52
C HIS A 4 -0.77 -72.45 38.25
N LEU A 5 0.01 -71.81 37.35
CA LEU A 5 0.81 -72.35 36.21
C LEU A 5 -0.01 -72.87 34.98
N ARG A 6 0.40 -72.69 33.72
CA ARG A 6 1.74 -72.75 33.10
C ARG A 6 1.69 -72.20 31.65
N SER A 7 2.73 -71.50 31.18
CA SER A 7 2.99 -71.25 29.74
C SER A 7 3.47 -72.52 29.02
N PRO A 8 3.47 -72.55 27.67
CA PRO A 8 4.76 -72.47 26.95
C PRO A 8 4.67 -71.67 25.61
N GLU A 9 5.66 -70.85 25.28
CA GLU A 9 6.79 -71.13 24.38
C GLU A 9 6.44 -71.06 22.87
N LYS A 10 7.07 -70.13 22.15
CA LYS A 10 7.23 -70.23 20.70
C LYS A 10 8.62 -69.70 20.30
N ALA A 11 9.35 -70.57 19.61
CA ALA A 11 10.71 -70.40 19.11
C ALA A 11 10.83 -69.37 17.96
N PRO A 12 12.04 -68.86 17.66
CA PRO A 12 12.30 -67.89 16.58
C PRO A 12 12.65 -68.58 15.24
N VAL A 13 12.96 -67.79 14.19
CA VAL A 13 13.47 -68.11 12.81
C VAL A 13 12.47 -67.60 11.74
N ASP A 14 12.78 -66.85 10.67
CA ASP A 14 13.97 -66.13 10.18
C ASP A 14 13.55 -65.24 8.98
N VAL A 15 14.25 -64.11 8.80
CA VAL A 15 14.67 -63.48 7.52
C VAL A 15 13.60 -62.94 6.54
N GLU A 16 13.61 -61.62 6.31
CA GLU A 16 14.11 -61.00 5.07
C GLU A 16 14.20 -59.47 5.22
N THR A 17 15.35 -58.93 4.86
CA THR A 17 15.66 -57.51 4.73
C THR A 17 15.14 -57.00 3.39
N MET A 18 14.50 -55.84 3.39
CA MET A 18 14.38 -55.01 2.19
C MET A 18 14.46 -53.55 2.60
N ASP A 19 15.59 -52.96 2.24
CA ASP A 19 15.88 -51.53 2.27
C ASP A 19 14.82 -50.78 1.47
N ASP A 20 14.11 -49.87 2.13
CA ASP A 20 13.59 -48.68 1.46
C ASP A 20 14.32 -47.48 2.03
N HIS A 21 15.43 -47.15 1.38
CA HIS A 21 15.94 -45.79 1.33
C HIS A 21 14.87 -44.89 0.70
N ASN A 22 13.83 -44.53 1.44
CA ASN A 22 13.10 -43.32 1.14
C ASN A 22 13.80 -42.19 1.87
N ALA A 23 14.87 -41.70 1.22
CA ALA A 23 15.50 -40.44 1.55
C ALA A 23 14.40 -39.43 1.84
N ASP A 24 14.44 -38.88 3.05
CA ASP A 24 13.84 -37.60 3.34
C ASP A 24 14.26 -36.67 2.21
N ALA A 25 13.35 -36.45 1.26
CA ALA A 25 13.37 -35.27 0.44
C ALA A 25 13.07 -34.13 1.42
N ASP A 26 14.10 -33.76 2.19
CA ASP A 26 14.26 -32.45 2.76
C ASP A 26 14.16 -31.52 1.56
N CYS A 27 12.93 -31.11 1.25
CA CYS A 27 12.67 -29.86 0.60
C CYS A 27 13.14 -28.80 1.58
N ASN A 28 14.46 -28.68 1.72
CA ASN A 28 15.11 -27.56 2.32
C ASN A 28 14.74 -26.41 1.39
N GLY A 29 13.57 -25.84 1.65
CA GLY A 29 12.93 -24.78 0.90
C GLY A 29 13.72 -23.53 1.19
N ILE A 30 14.96 -23.51 0.72
CA ILE A 30 15.87 -22.40 0.88
C ILE A 30 15.15 -21.21 0.30
N ASP A 31 14.76 -20.28 1.18
CA ASP A 31 14.14 -19.03 0.78
C ASP A 31 15.22 -18.14 0.15
N ARG A 32 15.55 -18.46 -1.11
CA ARG A 32 16.57 -17.79 -1.90
C ARG A 32 16.26 -16.31 -2.07
N ILE A 33 14.97 -15.97 -2.02
CA ILE A 33 14.47 -14.61 -2.18
C ILE A 33 14.75 -13.82 -0.89
N SER A 34 14.32 -14.30 0.29
CA SER A 34 14.66 -13.62 1.56
C SER A 34 16.15 -13.64 1.89
N ASN A 35 16.95 -14.55 1.32
CA ASN A 35 18.40 -14.58 1.49
C ASN A 35 19.18 -13.55 0.67
N LEU A 36 18.52 -12.80 -0.22
CA LEU A 36 19.18 -11.71 -0.96
C LEU A 36 19.60 -10.55 -0.02
N PRO A 37 20.66 -9.79 -0.39
CA PRO A 37 21.02 -8.56 0.29
C PRO A 37 19.85 -7.56 0.29
N ASN A 38 19.74 -6.77 1.36
CA ASN A 38 18.66 -5.80 1.55
C ASN A 38 18.55 -4.82 0.37
N GLU A 39 19.69 -4.42 -0.20
CA GLU A 39 19.77 -3.51 -1.34
C GLU A 39 19.11 -4.11 -2.59
N VAL A 40 19.33 -5.39 -2.85
CA VAL A 40 18.72 -6.11 -3.99
C VAL A 40 17.21 -6.24 -3.77
N LEU A 41 16.80 -6.52 -2.54
CA LEU A 41 15.39 -6.62 -2.18
C LEU A 41 14.65 -5.29 -2.31
N CYS A 42 15.25 -4.20 -1.84
CA CYS A 42 14.74 -2.85 -2.06
C CYS A 42 14.63 -2.52 -3.55
N HIS A 43 15.60 -2.96 -4.36
CA HIS A 43 15.57 -2.75 -5.80
C HIS A 43 14.42 -3.53 -6.45
N ILE A 44 14.21 -4.80 -6.10
CA ILE A 44 13.06 -5.60 -6.58
C ILE A 44 11.74 -4.93 -6.19
N LEU A 45 11.59 -4.56 -4.91
CA LEU A 45 10.40 -3.87 -4.39
C LEU A 45 10.13 -2.56 -5.13
N SER A 46 11.16 -1.83 -5.56
CA SER A 46 11.02 -0.57 -6.29
C SER A 46 10.42 -0.73 -7.69
N PHE A 47 10.49 -1.92 -8.30
CA PHE A 47 9.88 -2.21 -9.60
C PHE A 47 8.45 -2.71 -9.50
N LEU A 48 8.02 -3.18 -8.32
CA LEU A 48 6.67 -3.70 -8.14
C LEU A 48 5.67 -2.55 -7.99
N PRO A 49 4.49 -2.63 -8.64
CA PRO A 49 3.38 -1.76 -8.26
C PRO A 49 3.10 -1.92 -6.77
N THR A 50 2.78 -0.83 -6.07
CA THR A 50 2.81 -0.80 -4.61
C THR A 50 1.93 -1.87 -3.95
N LYS A 51 0.77 -2.18 -4.53
CA LYS A 51 -0.07 -3.32 -4.14
C LYS A 51 0.73 -4.63 -4.03
N TYR A 52 1.51 -4.96 -5.05
CA TYR A 52 2.28 -6.20 -5.10
C TYR A 52 3.50 -6.12 -4.19
N ALA A 53 4.17 -4.97 -4.14
CA ALA A 53 5.24 -4.73 -3.18
C ALA A 53 4.74 -5.00 -1.74
N ILE A 54 3.56 -4.49 -1.38
CA ILE A 54 2.99 -4.69 -0.04
C ILE A 54 2.54 -6.14 0.14
N ALA A 55 1.98 -6.78 -0.88
CA ALA A 55 1.65 -8.20 -0.82
C ALA A 55 2.90 -9.07 -0.52
N THR A 56 4.07 -8.71 -1.05
CA THR A 56 5.32 -9.41 -0.70
C THR A 56 5.74 -9.23 0.76
N SER A 57 5.29 -8.18 1.45
CA SER A 57 5.51 -8.02 2.90
C SER A 57 4.77 -9.06 3.75
N ILE A 58 3.75 -9.72 3.19
CA ILE A 58 3.05 -10.85 3.83
C ILE A 58 3.92 -12.11 3.77
N LEU A 59 4.73 -12.25 2.71
CA LEU A 59 5.52 -13.45 2.46
C LEU A 59 6.76 -13.53 3.37
N SER A 60 7.25 -12.40 3.89
CA SER A 60 8.40 -12.40 4.79
C SER A 60 8.48 -11.10 5.61
N THR A 61 8.76 -11.25 6.90
CA THR A 61 8.97 -10.12 7.84
C THR A 61 10.14 -9.24 7.41
N LYS A 62 11.14 -9.80 6.71
CA LYS A 62 12.26 -9.05 6.14
C LYS A 62 11.77 -8.04 5.11
N TRP A 63 10.85 -8.42 4.25
CA TRP A 63 10.30 -7.54 3.19
C TRP A 63 9.48 -6.39 3.77
N LYS A 64 8.73 -6.64 4.86
CA LYS A 64 8.04 -5.58 5.60
C LYS A 64 9.03 -4.53 6.13
N ASN A 65 10.13 -4.98 6.72
CA ASN A 65 11.13 -4.09 7.32
C ASN A 65 12.01 -3.37 6.28
N LEU A 66 11.93 -3.75 5.01
CA LEU A 66 12.69 -3.12 3.92
C LEU A 66 11.98 -1.92 3.29
N PHE A 67 10.65 -1.82 3.42
CA PHE A 67 9.90 -0.66 2.92
C PHE A 67 10.46 0.71 3.34
N PRO A 68 10.85 0.93 4.61
CA PRO A 68 11.48 2.18 5.05
C PRO A 68 12.85 2.43 4.42
N LEU A 69 13.51 1.38 3.93
CA LEU A 69 14.87 1.41 3.38
C LEU A 69 14.88 1.58 1.86
N ILE A 70 13.72 1.63 1.19
CA ILE A 70 13.65 1.83 -0.25
C ILE A 70 13.93 3.31 -0.56
N PRO A 71 15.08 3.63 -1.19
CA PRO A 71 15.35 5.01 -1.58
C PRO A 71 14.32 5.45 -2.62
N ASN A 72 13.81 6.67 -2.45
CA ASN A 72 12.79 7.25 -3.32
C ASN A 72 11.48 6.45 -3.42
N LEU A 73 11.05 5.80 -2.33
CA LEU A 73 9.79 5.05 -2.29
C LEU A 73 8.62 5.88 -2.86
N ARG A 74 7.96 5.32 -3.87
CA ARG A 74 6.76 5.87 -4.49
C ARG A 74 5.57 4.98 -4.15
N LEU A 75 4.63 5.53 -3.39
CA LEU A 75 3.39 4.87 -3.05
C LEU A 75 2.35 5.21 -4.13
N ARG A 76 1.98 4.24 -4.96
CA ARG A 76 0.90 4.38 -5.96
C ARG A 76 -0.28 3.48 -5.60
N LEU A 77 -1.40 4.13 -5.31
CA LEU A 77 -2.68 3.52 -4.96
C LEU A 77 -3.67 3.77 -6.09
N ASP A 78 -4.32 2.71 -6.56
CA ASP A 78 -5.20 2.75 -7.73
C ASP A 78 -6.38 1.79 -7.52
N ASP A 79 -7.57 2.36 -7.34
CA ASP A 79 -8.83 1.66 -7.15
C ASP A 79 -9.39 1.04 -8.46
N SER A 80 -8.59 1.01 -9.52
CA SER A 80 -8.86 0.18 -10.69
C SER A 80 -8.01 -1.10 -10.69
N LEU A 81 -6.93 -1.16 -9.89
CA LEU A 81 -5.99 -2.28 -9.88
C LEU A 81 -6.26 -3.31 -8.79
N ILE A 82 -7.06 -2.96 -7.78
CA ILE A 82 -7.75 -3.99 -7.02
C ILE A 82 -8.91 -4.40 -7.94
N ILE A 83 -8.94 -5.62 -8.45
CA ILE A 83 -10.06 -6.14 -9.24
C ILE A 83 -10.33 -7.52 -8.68
N HIS A 84 -11.49 -7.69 -8.07
CA HIS A 84 -12.16 -8.98 -7.97
C HIS A 84 -13.32 -8.90 -8.97
N PRO A 85 -13.17 -9.45 -10.20
CA PRO A 85 -14.16 -9.28 -11.27
C PRO A 85 -15.56 -9.79 -10.88
N GLU A 86 -15.62 -10.66 -9.87
CA GLU A 86 -16.82 -11.33 -9.37
C GLU A 86 -17.46 -10.64 -8.16
N SER A 87 -16.86 -9.56 -7.64
CA SER A 87 -17.33 -8.89 -6.42
C SER A 87 -18.29 -7.74 -6.73
N ALA A 88 -19.31 -7.56 -5.90
CA ALA A 88 -20.18 -6.38 -5.96
C ALA A 88 -19.35 -5.09 -5.80
N ALA A 89 -19.74 -4.04 -6.51
CA ALA A 89 -19.02 -2.76 -6.53
C ALA A 89 -18.79 -2.17 -5.13
N GLU A 90 -19.72 -2.36 -4.20
CA GLU A 90 -19.61 -1.87 -2.82
C GLU A 90 -18.54 -2.62 -2.02
N THR A 91 -18.53 -3.96 -2.08
CA THR A 91 -17.54 -4.81 -1.39
C THR A 91 -16.11 -4.49 -1.85
N TYR A 92 -15.99 -4.19 -3.14
CA TYR A 92 -14.75 -3.74 -3.74
C TYR A 92 -14.21 -2.45 -3.13
N LEU A 93 -15.03 -1.40 -3.04
CA LEU A 93 -14.63 -0.09 -2.51
C LEU A 93 -14.26 -0.18 -1.02
N VAL A 94 -15.02 -0.96 -0.24
CA VAL A 94 -14.70 -1.23 1.17
C VAL A 94 -13.35 -1.91 1.32
N SER A 95 -13.03 -2.87 0.44
CA SER A 95 -11.74 -3.57 0.46
C SER A 95 -10.58 -2.64 0.14
N PHE A 96 -10.74 -1.75 -0.85
CA PHE A 96 -9.75 -0.73 -1.17
C PHE A 96 -9.54 0.23 0.02
N MET A 97 -10.62 0.75 0.61
CA MET A 97 -10.54 1.63 1.77
C MET A 97 -9.79 0.97 2.94
N ASN A 98 -10.20 -0.24 3.34
CA ASN A 98 -9.54 -0.98 4.41
C ASN A 98 -8.06 -1.24 4.12
N PHE A 99 -7.72 -1.51 2.86
CA PHE A 99 -6.34 -1.69 2.43
C PHE A 99 -5.52 -0.40 2.60
N VAL A 100 -6.03 0.73 2.10
CA VAL A 100 -5.34 2.03 2.20
C VAL A 100 -5.19 2.46 3.65
N ASP A 101 -6.23 2.32 4.46
CA ASP A 101 -6.21 2.65 5.89
C ASP A 101 -5.17 1.82 6.64
N ARG A 102 -5.17 0.49 6.45
CA ARG A 102 -4.17 -0.39 7.07
C ARG A 102 -2.77 -0.09 6.57
N LEU A 103 -2.61 0.24 5.30
CA LEU A 103 -1.31 0.58 4.74
C LEU A 103 -0.74 1.83 5.41
N LEU A 104 -1.48 2.94 5.38
CA LEU A 104 -1.00 4.23 5.90
C LEU A 104 -0.88 4.25 7.42
N ASN A 105 -1.80 3.61 8.14
CA ASN A 105 -1.90 3.73 9.59
C ASN A 105 -1.26 2.58 10.37
N VAL A 106 -1.01 1.42 9.74
CA VAL A 106 -0.39 0.26 10.41
C VAL A 106 0.93 -0.13 9.76
N THR A 107 0.96 -0.22 8.44
CA THR A 107 2.15 -0.75 7.74
C THR A 107 3.25 0.30 7.60
N LEU A 108 2.86 1.54 7.31
CA LEU A 108 3.77 2.67 7.13
C LEU A 108 3.81 3.60 8.35
N HIS A 109 3.23 3.20 9.48
CA HIS A 109 3.12 4.06 10.66
C HIS A 109 4.48 4.63 11.11
N ASP A 110 5.51 3.77 11.15
CA ASP A 110 6.85 4.13 11.62
C ASP A 110 7.79 4.56 10.48
N VAL A 111 7.27 4.72 9.26
CA VAL A 111 8.06 5.18 8.12
C VAL A 111 8.20 6.71 8.21
N PRO A 112 9.43 7.25 8.29
CA PRO A 112 9.61 8.68 8.55
C PRO A 112 9.35 9.57 7.33
N SER A 113 9.63 9.05 6.13
CA SER A 113 9.39 9.79 4.89
C SER A 113 9.19 8.88 3.69
N ILE A 114 8.40 9.33 2.71
CA ILE A 114 8.31 8.75 1.38
C ILE A 114 8.54 9.83 0.32
N TYR A 115 9.02 9.44 -0.87
CA TYR A 115 9.34 10.42 -1.90
C TYR A 115 8.09 10.94 -2.62
N ALA A 116 7.18 10.03 -2.99
CA ALA A 116 5.96 10.40 -3.70
C ALA A 116 4.75 9.57 -3.27
N PHE A 117 3.60 10.22 -3.24
CA PHE A 117 2.30 9.62 -3.04
C PHE A 117 1.44 9.88 -4.27
N CYS A 118 0.92 8.83 -4.88
CA CYS A 118 0.03 8.87 -6.03
C CYS A 118 -1.25 8.13 -5.68
N LEU A 119 -2.38 8.81 -5.74
CA LEU A 119 -3.70 8.25 -5.52
C LEU A 119 -4.54 8.41 -6.79
N ILE A 120 -5.02 7.29 -7.31
CA ILE A 120 -5.88 7.22 -8.47
C ILE A 120 -7.20 6.60 -8.03
N CYS A 121 -8.26 7.39 -8.17
CA CYS A 121 -9.61 7.06 -7.76
C CYS A 121 -10.53 7.21 -8.97
N GLN A 122 -10.83 6.09 -9.63
CA GLN A 122 -11.71 5.98 -10.78
C GLN A 122 -13.15 5.65 -10.39
N LYS A 123 -13.33 4.99 -9.24
CA LYS A 123 -14.62 4.52 -8.72
C LYS A 123 -14.90 5.07 -7.33
N PHE A 124 -13.88 5.28 -6.53
CA PHE A 124 -13.96 5.86 -5.20
C PHE A 124 -14.00 7.39 -5.30
N ASP A 125 -14.94 8.04 -4.61
CA ASP A 125 -15.22 9.46 -4.86
C ASP A 125 -15.50 10.28 -3.58
N ASP A 126 -15.49 9.67 -2.39
CA ASP A 126 -15.75 10.41 -1.15
C ASP A 126 -14.52 11.19 -0.67
N GLY A 127 -14.58 12.52 -0.83
CA GLY A 127 -13.55 13.45 -0.39
C GLY A 127 -13.19 13.38 1.09
N ARG A 128 -14.09 12.91 1.97
CA ARG A 128 -13.80 12.75 3.40
C ARG A 128 -12.77 11.65 3.65
N GLU A 129 -12.93 10.49 3.02
CA GLU A 129 -11.99 9.37 3.17
C GLU A 129 -10.68 9.68 2.44
N ILE A 130 -10.76 10.28 1.25
CA ILE A 130 -9.58 10.73 0.51
C ILE A 130 -8.77 11.73 1.33
N ALA A 131 -9.40 12.67 2.02
CA ALA A 131 -8.73 13.62 2.90
C ALA A 131 -7.97 12.91 4.04
N LYS A 132 -8.53 11.84 4.62
CA LYS A 132 -7.81 11.03 5.63
C LYS A 132 -6.57 10.37 5.04
N TRP A 133 -6.66 9.84 3.82
CA TRP A 133 -5.51 9.23 3.15
C TRP A 133 -4.43 10.25 2.80
N VAL A 134 -4.84 11.44 2.36
CA VAL A 134 -3.93 12.57 2.13
C VAL A 134 -3.22 12.97 3.42
N GLN A 135 -3.94 13.11 4.54
CA GLN A 135 -3.33 13.36 5.85
C GLN A 135 -2.35 12.24 6.26
N GLY A 136 -2.71 10.98 6.01
CA GLY A 136 -1.83 9.83 6.23
C GLY A 136 -0.54 9.93 5.40
N ALA A 137 -0.62 10.36 4.15
CA ALA A 137 0.55 10.58 3.29
C ALA A 137 1.38 11.79 3.73
N LEU A 138 0.75 12.87 4.19
CA LEU A 138 1.42 14.07 4.70
C LEU A 138 2.23 13.78 5.97
N ARG A 139 1.72 12.91 6.84
CA ARG A 139 2.48 12.40 8.01
C ARG A 139 3.79 11.73 7.60
N LEU A 140 3.84 11.15 6.40
CA LEU A 140 5.04 10.53 5.82
C LEU A 140 5.93 11.55 5.08
N ASN A 141 5.87 12.84 5.45
CA ASN A 141 6.72 13.92 4.91
C ASN A 141 6.90 13.87 3.39
N VAL A 142 5.80 13.67 2.67
CA VAL A 142 5.84 13.44 1.22
C VAL A 142 6.18 14.72 0.45
N ASN A 143 7.19 14.63 -0.42
CA ASN A 143 7.63 15.76 -1.24
C ASN A 143 6.79 15.98 -2.50
N ARG A 144 6.24 14.89 -3.06
CA ARG A 144 5.47 14.91 -4.30
C ARG A 144 4.14 14.20 -4.15
N MET A 145 3.06 14.86 -4.52
CA MET A 145 1.72 14.31 -4.44
C MET A 145 1.02 14.39 -5.81
N ASP A 146 0.44 13.28 -6.26
CA ASP A 146 -0.36 13.18 -7.48
C ASP A 146 -1.73 12.60 -7.14
N LEU A 147 -2.78 13.42 -7.27
CA LEU A 147 -4.15 13.03 -6.96
C LEU A 147 -4.97 13.06 -8.25
N ARG A 148 -5.52 11.91 -8.64
CA ARG A 148 -6.34 11.75 -9.83
C ARG A 148 -7.68 11.15 -9.43
N ILE A 149 -8.70 11.99 -9.31
CA ILE A 149 -9.98 11.60 -8.71
C ILE A 149 -11.09 11.96 -9.69
N ARG A 150 -11.88 10.96 -10.09
CA ARG A 150 -13.09 11.16 -10.90
C ARG A 150 -14.29 11.45 -10.02
N GLN A 151 -15.14 12.37 -10.46
CA GLN A 151 -16.42 12.70 -9.81
C GLN A 151 -16.32 12.94 -8.30
N LEU A 152 -15.26 13.62 -7.84
CA LEU A 152 -14.98 13.91 -6.44
C LEU A 152 -16.18 14.61 -5.79
N ARG A 153 -16.77 13.94 -4.78
CA ARG A 153 -17.79 14.48 -3.88
C ARG A 153 -17.14 15.03 -2.63
N ASN A 154 -17.79 16.00 -1.98
CA ASN A 154 -17.29 16.60 -0.73
C ASN A 154 -15.83 17.12 -0.89
N SER A 155 -15.57 17.83 -1.99
CA SER A 155 -14.22 18.22 -2.40
C SER A 155 -13.52 19.14 -1.40
N ASN A 156 -14.27 19.92 -0.61
CA ASN A 156 -13.75 20.82 0.42
C ASN A 156 -12.83 20.09 1.42
N PHE A 157 -13.17 18.87 1.83
CA PHE A 157 -12.36 18.09 2.77
C PHE A 157 -10.95 17.80 2.24
N LEU A 158 -10.84 17.56 0.93
CA LEU A 158 -9.54 17.36 0.27
C LEU A 158 -8.70 18.64 0.35
N PHE A 159 -9.27 19.79 -0.03
CA PHE A 159 -8.54 21.05 -0.02
C PHE A 159 -8.16 21.49 1.40
N ASP A 160 -9.05 21.28 2.38
CA ASP A 160 -8.78 21.53 3.79
C ASP A 160 -7.59 20.67 4.28
N SER A 161 -7.50 19.40 3.84
CA SER A 161 -6.39 18.52 4.20
C SER A 161 -5.05 18.93 3.61
N LEU A 162 -5.06 19.67 2.50
CA LEU A 162 -3.86 20.18 1.82
C LEU A 162 -3.44 21.56 2.32
N PHE A 163 -4.32 22.29 3.01
CA PHE A 163 -4.06 23.65 3.45
C PHE A 163 -2.81 23.74 4.35
N GLY A 164 -1.87 24.61 4.00
CA GLY A 164 -0.65 24.85 4.77
C GLY A 164 0.39 23.74 4.69
N CYS A 165 0.21 22.75 3.82
CA CYS A 165 1.11 21.62 3.71
C CYS A 165 2.46 21.99 3.08
N ASN A 166 3.53 21.31 3.52
CA ASN A 166 4.88 21.50 3.00
C ASN A 166 5.19 20.53 1.84
N ILE A 167 4.43 20.64 0.75
CA ILE A 167 4.61 19.82 -0.46
C ILE A 167 5.38 20.63 -1.51
N VAL A 168 6.34 20.00 -2.19
CA VAL A 168 7.15 20.65 -3.24
C VAL A 168 6.49 20.58 -4.62
N SER A 169 5.81 19.47 -4.92
CA SER A 169 5.14 19.23 -6.20
C SER A 169 3.77 18.61 -5.98
N LEU A 170 2.75 19.21 -6.58
CA LEU A 170 1.37 18.78 -6.48
C LEU A 170 0.75 18.70 -7.88
N ASN A 171 0.25 17.53 -8.25
CA ASN A 171 -0.54 17.33 -9.46
C ASN A 171 -1.97 16.97 -9.06
N LEU A 172 -2.93 17.76 -9.52
CA LEU A 172 -4.35 17.59 -9.27
C LEU A 172 -5.06 17.37 -10.61
N LEU A 173 -5.56 16.16 -10.83
CA LEU A 173 -6.49 15.85 -11.91
C LEU A 173 -7.82 15.53 -11.25
N LEU A 174 -8.66 16.55 -11.11
CA LEU A 174 -9.90 16.47 -10.34
C LEU A 174 -11.09 16.76 -11.24
N ASP A 175 -11.98 15.79 -11.34
CA ASP A 175 -13.31 15.97 -11.89
C ASP A 175 -14.30 16.05 -10.71
N PHE A 176 -15.18 17.04 -10.68
CA PHE A 176 -16.08 17.29 -9.54
C PHE A 176 -17.49 16.80 -9.84
N ALA A 177 -18.08 16.09 -8.89
CA ALA A 177 -19.53 15.82 -8.91
C ALA A 177 -20.34 17.02 -8.38
N ASP A 178 -19.75 17.78 -7.46
CA ASP A 178 -20.39 18.92 -6.79
C ASP A 178 -19.87 20.27 -7.34
N ASP A 179 -20.39 21.39 -6.82
CA ASP A 179 -19.83 22.71 -7.10
C ASP A 179 -18.39 22.85 -6.56
N ALA A 180 -17.58 23.67 -7.24
CA ALA A 180 -16.18 23.84 -6.91
C ALA A 180 -16.01 24.52 -5.53
N PRO A 181 -14.92 24.21 -4.78
CA PRO A 181 -14.78 24.69 -3.41
C PRO A 181 -14.65 26.21 -3.31
N GLU A 182 -15.32 26.80 -2.32
CA GLU A 182 -15.09 28.18 -1.86
C GLU A 182 -13.88 28.22 -0.90
N CYS A 183 -12.69 27.80 -1.35
CA CYS A 183 -11.57 27.60 -0.43
C CYS A 183 -10.72 28.85 -0.25
N ARG A 184 -10.20 29.04 0.97
CA ARG A 184 -8.91 29.69 1.17
C ARG A 184 -7.86 28.60 1.03
N PHE A 185 -6.93 28.75 0.10
CA PHE A 185 -5.90 27.74 -0.15
C PHE A 185 -4.52 28.37 0.02
N SER A 186 -3.58 27.63 0.61
CA SER A 186 -2.19 28.09 0.74
C SER A 186 -1.24 26.90 0.72
N LEU A 187 -0.30 26.90 -0.21
CA LEU A 187 0.80 25.93 -0.27
C LEU A 187 2.12 26.69 -0.42
N PRO A 188 2.76 27.07 0.69
CA PRO A 188 3.83 28.07 0.68
C PRO A 188 5.11 27.63 -0.04
N ASN A 189 5.33 26.32 -0.18
CA ASN A 189 6.55 25.76 -0.77
C ASN A 189 6.31 25.05 -2.11
N LEU A 190 5.11 25.19 -2.68
CA LEU A 190 4.74 24.51 -3.91
C LEU A 190 5.42 25.12 -5.13
N LYS A 191 6.28 24.34 -5.79
CA LYS A 191 7.03 24.78 -6.97
C LYS A 191 6.39 24.37 -8.28
N MET A 192 5.57 23.32 -8.25
CA MET A 192 4.91 22.76 -9.42
C MET A 192 3.47 22.42 -9.07
N LEU A 193 2.55 23.04 -9.80
CA LEU A 193 1.11 22.80 -9.75
C LEU A 193 0.65 22.46 -11.15
N SER A 194 0.03 21.29 -11.31
CA SER A 194 -0.68 20.93 -12.54
C SER A 194 -2.12 20.66 -12.17
N VAL A 195 -3.04 21.33 -12.86
CA VAL A 195 -4.48 21.23 -12.62
C VAL A 195 -5.16 20.87 -13.93
N GLN A 196 -6.04 19.87 -13.88
CA GLN A 196 -6.88 19.47 -15.02
C GLN A 196 -8.31 19.28 -14.55
N TYR A 197 -9.27 19.62 -15.42
CA TYR A 197 -10.73 19.47 -15.20
C TYR A 197 -11.32 20.31 -14.04
N MET A 198 -10.57 21.27 -13.48
CA MET A 198 -11.12 22.21 -12.47
C MET A 198 -11.79 23.44 -13.09
N LYS A 199 -12.82 23.98 -12.42
CA LYS A 199 -13.43 25.27 -12.77
C LYS A 199 -12.42 26.42 -12.59
N PHE A 200 -12.49 27.43 -13.46
CA PHE A 200 -11.54 28.54 -13.51
C PHE A 200 -11.43 29.33 -12.19
N ASN A 201 -12.54 29.54 -11.49
CA ASN A 201 -12.56 30.23 -10.20
C ASN A 201 -11.74 29.51 -9.12
N ALA A 202 -11.83 28.18 -9.06
CA ALA A 202 -11.05 27.38 -8.13
C ALA A 202 -9.55 27.40 -8.49
N VAL A 203 -9.21 27.44 -9.77
CA VAL A 203 -7.80 27.57 -10.21
C VAL A 203 -7.20 28.89 -9.73
N ASN A 204 -7.92 30.01 -9.85
CA ASN A 204 -7.42 31.32 -9.39
C ASN A 204 -7.11 31.32 -7.89
N VAL A 205 -7.99 30.75 -7.08
CA VAL A 205 -7.78 30.57 -5.63
C VAL A 205 -6.50 29.76 -5.34
N LEU A 206 -6.26 28.67 -6.08
CA LEU A 206 -5.06 27.87 -5.91
C LEU A 206 -3.79 28.66 -6.26
N LEU A 207 -3.82 29.42 -7.36
CA LEU A 207 -2.69 30.23 -7.82
C LEU A 207 -2.36 31.36 -6.83
N GLU A 208 -3.36 32.06 -6.30
CA GLU A 208 -3.17 33.09 -5.26
C GLU A 208 -2.56 32.51 -3.98
N GLY A 209 -2.83 31.23 -3.68
CA GLY A 209 -2.31 30.53 -2.51
C GLY A 209 -0.88 29.98 -2.62
N CYS A 210 -0.25 30.04 -3.80
CA CYS A 210 1.03 29.38 -4.08
C CYS A 210 2.13 30.40 -4.48
N PRO A 211 2.78 31.07 -3.52
CA PRO A 211 3.65 32.23 -3.80
C PRO A 211 4.97 31.89 -4.51
N VAL A 212 5.41 30.63 -4.49
CA VAL A 212 6.69 30.18 -5.07
C VAL A 212 6.51 29.29 -6.30
N LEU A 213 5.32 29.33 -6.90
CA LEU A 213 4.97 28.54 -8.06
C LEU A 213 5.71 29.06 -9.30
N ASN A 214 6.45 28.19 -9.98
CA ASN A 214 7.04 28.53 -11.27
C ASN A 214 5.95 28.36 -12.35
N ILE A 215 5.51 29.48 -12.93
CA ILE A 215 4.54 29.55 -14.03
C ILE A 215 5.26 29.51 -15.37
#